data_AF-A0AAJ2H9L5-F1
#
_entry.id   AF-A0AAJ2H9L5-F1
#
_cell.length_a   1.000
_cell.length_b   1.000
_cell.length_c   1.000
_cell.angle_alpha   90.00
_cell.angle_beta   90.00
_cell.angle_gamma   90.00
#
_symmetry.space_group_name_H-M   'P 1'
#
loop_
_entity.id
_entity.type
_entity.pdbx_description
1 polymer ?
#
loop_
_entity_poly.entity_id
_entity_poly.type
_entity_poly.pdbx_seq_one_letter_code
_entity_poly.pdbx_strand_id
1 'polypeptide(L)'
;MTSTRFRSRLLQKALLTTLSAAGLATALLAPLPAAAHGAAAHMLPLKKTLEDFGATVRWDAYAGLWTIQRNSVTVRVKPRATTALVNGQSVKLPVPLVMKNGQPYVSDEFINTVFAPSLDKTFQIEAVPHPLNPLSADEINATLDVLKASGRWQPGYRFTAITLAEPPKEQVWKFALGERGQTFARCADFTLLDGSQVIEGTVDLGQRSVTRWGTLQISHQPVKHPETASKTLIYAANQVCGRRGAGWIDFRLRCLGAPSRVARGLSFFSPIY
;
A
#
# COMPACT_ATOMS: atom_id res chain seq x y z
N MET A 1 39.96 85.79 64.58
CA MET A 1 38.65 86.42 64.85
C MET A 1 37.57 85.33 64.86
N THR A 2 36.79 85.31 65.94
CA THR A 2 35.40 84.81 66.07
C THR A 2 35.10 83.37 65.61
N SER A 3 34.91 82.40 66.51
CA SER A 3 33.79 82.23 67.45
C SER A 3 32.52 81.64 66.82
N THR A 4 32.36 80.33 67.03
CA THR A 4 31.25 79.66 67.73
C THR A 4 29.83 79.54 67.14
N ARG A 5 29.34 78.29 67.26
CA ARG A 5 27.95 77.78 67.49
C ARG A 5 26.92 77.97 66.37
N PHE A 6 26.20 76.90 66.02
CA PHE A 6 24.86 76.65 66.60
C PHE A 6 24.31 75.25 66.27
N ARG A 7 23.60 74.68 67.24
CA ARG A 7 22.86 73.40 67.19
C ARG A 7 21.49 73.60 66.52
N SER A 8 20.91 72.56 65.93
CA SER A 8 19.49 72.14 66.12
C SER A 8 19.12 71.03 65.13
N ARG A 9 18.78 69.83 65.64
CA ARG A 9 17.42 69.24 65.76
C ARG A 9 16.78 68.77 64.44
N LEU A 10 16.74 67.45 64.31
CA LEU A 10 15.57 66.60 64.02
C LEU A 10 14.62 67.03 62.89
N LEU A 11 14.66 66.28 61.78
CA LEU A 11 13.51 65.88 60.94
C LEU A 11 13.95 64.67 60.11
N GLN A 12 13.55 63.46 60.49
CA GLN A 12 12.47 62.69 59.84
C GLN A 12 12.66 62.48 58.33
N LYS A 13 13.12 61.28 57.92
CA LYS A 13 12.29 60.25 57.26
C LYS A 13 13.15 59.18 56.57
N ALA A 14 12.84 57.94 56.95
CA ALA A 14 12.89 56.69 56.18
C ALA A 14 13.82 56.60 54.96
N LEU A 15 14.80 55.70 55.05
CA LEU A 15 15.02 54.74 53.97
C LEU A 15 15.52 53.43 54.57
N LEU A 16 14.65 52.43 54.57
CA LEU A 16 15.01 51.03 54.77
C LEU A 16 15.87 50.57 53.60
N THR A 17 17.03 49.97 53.88
CA THR A 17 17.54 48.85 53.08
C THR A 17 18.47 48.00 53.94
N THR A 18 17.94 46.85 54.32
CA THR A 18 18.62 45.72 54.95
C THR A 18 19.43 44.94 53.92
N LEU A 19 20.64 44.51 54.26
CA LEU A 19 21.25 43.34 53.62
C LEU A 19 21.96 42.49 54.67
N SER A 20 21.33 41.38 55.01
CA SER A 20 21.84 40.34 55.92
C SER A 20 22.46 39.21 55.11
N ALA A 21 23.51 38.61 55.67
CA ALA A 21 24.32 37.54 55.13
C ALA A 21 23.58 36.20 54.95
N ALA A 22 24.01 35.39 53.97
CA ALA A 22 23.93 33.92 54.00
C ALA A 22 24.91 33.30 52.99
N GLY A 23 25.91 32.57 53.49
CA GLY A 23 26.76 31.67 52.72
C GLY A 23 26.28 30.21 52.84
N LEU A 24 26.91 29.33 52.05
CA LEU A 24 26.70 27.88 51.85
C LEU A 24 25.61 27.45 50.84
N ALA A 25 26.03 27.18 49.60
CA ALA A 25 25.69 25.96 48.83
C ALA A 25 26.16 26.10 47.35
N THR A 26 27.42 25.84 47.05
CA THR A 26 27.93 25.80 45.66
C THR A 26 28.75 24.53 45.41
N ALA A 27 28.06 23.38 45.37
CA ALA A 27 28.63 22.13 44.86
C ALA A 27 27.54 21.13 44.45
N LEU A 28 26.69 21.43 43.45
CA LEU A 28 25.74 20.43 42.91
C LEU A 28 25.20 20.74 41.50
N LEU A 29 26.01 21.30 40.61
CA LEU A 29 25.63 21.51 39.20
C LEU A 29 26.71 20.99 38.24
N ALA A 30 27.10 19.73 38.38
CA ALA A 30 27.68 19.00 37.25
C ALA A 30 26.51 18.48 36.39
N PRO A 31 26.42 18.81 35.08
CA PRO A 31 25.43 18.20 34.22
C PRO A 31 25.71 16.69 34.13
N LEU A 32 24.77 15.88 34.60
CA LEU A 32 24.80 14.44 34.37
C LEU A 32 24.72 14.19 32.86
N PRO A 33 25.52 13.25 32.30
CA PRO A 33 25.30 12.83 30.92
C PRO A 33 23.93 12.18 30.84
N ALA A 34 23.03 12.78 30.07
CA ALA A 34 21.74 12.19 29.74
C ALA A 34 21.99 10.95 28.87
N ALA A 35 22.01 9.78 29.50
CA ALA A 35 21.99 8.49 28.81
C ALA A 35 20.60 8.30 28.20
N ALA A 36 20.43 8.74 26.95
CA ALA A 36 19.24 8.45 26.18
C ALA A 36 19.25 6.94 25.83
N HIS A 37 18.44 6.16 26.56
CA HIS A 37 18.07 4.75 26.33
C HIS A 37 19.23 3.73 26.24
N GLY A 38 19.71 3.32 27.42
CA GLY A 38 20.85 2.41 27.61
C GLY A 38 20.56 0.92 27.39
N ALA A 39 20.16 0.51 26.19
CA ALA A 39 20.34 -0.87 25.73
C ALA A 39 21.27 -0.86 24.51
N ALA A 40 22.20 -1.83 24.44
CA ALA A 40 23.03 -1.98 23.26
C ALA A 40 22.12 -2.27 22.06
N ALA A 41 22.16 -1.39 21.05
CA ALA A 41 21.32 -1.56 19.86
C ALA A 41 21.59 -2.91 19.20
N HIS A 42 20.52 -3.63 18.87
CA HIS A 42 20.63 -4.90 18.18
C HIS A 42 21.08 -4.66 16.74
N MET A 43 22.26 -5.18 16.39
CA MET A 43 22.91 -4.92 15.10
C MET A 43 22.67 -6.05 14.12
N LEU A 44 22.13 -5.72 12.96
CA LEU A 44 21.86 -6.65 11.87
C LEU A 44 22.83 -6.42 10.70
N PRO A 45 23.25 -7.48 9.98
CA PRO A 45 24.07 -7.32 8.77
C PRO A 45 23.25 -6.60 7.70
N LEU A 46 23.68 -5.40 7.28
CA LEU A 46 22.93 -4.49 6.41
C LEU A 46 22.52 -5.18 5.11
N LYS A 47 23.48 -5.78 4.40
CA LYS A 47 23.25 -6.35 3.07
C LYS A 47 22.20 -7.46 3.12
N LYS A 48 22.41 -8.46 3.98
CA LYS A 48 21.49 -9.58 4.14
C LYS A 48 20.09 -9.13 4.55
N THR A 49 19.99 -8.26 5.57
CA THR A 49 18.70 -7.80 6.08
C THR A 49 17.90 -7.05 5.03
N LEU A 50 18.56 -6.22 4.21
CA LEU A 50 17.91 -5.45 3.17
C LEU A 50 17.59 -6.26 1.91
N GLU A 51 18.43 -7.23 1.55
CA GLU A 51 18.13 -8.17 0.46
C GLU A 51 16.95 -9.08 0.83
N ASP A 52 16.89 -9.58 2.08
CA ASP A 52 15.75 -10.34 2.60
C ASP A 52 14.46 -9.47 2.64
N PHE A 53 14.61 -8.16 2.86
CA PHE A 53 13.53 -7.16 2.73
C PHE A 53 13.16 -6.85 1.26
N GLY A 54 13.87 -7.39 0.26
CA GLY A 54 13.61 -7.14 -1.16
C GLY A 54 14.17 -5.82 -1.70
N ALA A 55 15.15 -5.22 -1.00
CA ALA A 55 15.90 -4.07 -1.48
C ALA A 55 17.20 -4.51 -2.17
N THR A 56 17.66 -3.71 -3.13
CA THR A 56 18.98 -3.86 -3.73
C THR A 56 19.99 -3.00 -2.96
N VAL A 57 21.16 -3.56 -2.65
CA VAL A 57 22.21 -2.87 -1.89
C VAL A 57 23.49 -2.82 -2.71
N ARG A 58 24.02 -1.61 -2.92
CA ARG A 58 25.25 -1.36 -3.67
C ARG A 58 26.22 -0.51 -2.87
N TRP A 59 27.49 -0.90 -2.90
CA TRP A 59 28.58 -0.07 -2.41
C TRP A 59 29.15 0.76 -3.56
N ASP A 60 29.25 2.07 -3.36
CA ASP A 60 30.03 2.94 -4.21
C ASP A 60 31.39 3.19 -3.56
N ALA A 61 32.43 2.55 -4.11
CA ALA A 61 33.79 2.65 -3.59
C ALA A 61 34.42 4.04 -3.80
N TYR A 62 33.99 4.77 -4.83
CA TYR A 62 34.50 6.11 -5.10
C TYR A 62 33.88 7.14 -4.16
N ALA A 63 32.56 7.10 -3.98
CA ALA A 63 31.84 8.03 -3.10
C ALA A 63 31.85 7.62 -1.62
N GLY A 64 32.28 6.39 -1.31
CA GLY A 64 32.33 5.84 0.04
C GLY A 64 30.95 5.73 0.70
N LEU A 65 29.92 5.36 -0.07
CA LEU A 65 28.54 5.28 0.41
C LEU A 65 27.82 4.02 -0.05
N TRP A 66 26.86 3.58 0.76
CA TRP A 66 25.90 2.55 0.41
C TRP A 66 24.68 3.18 -0.23
N THR A 67 24.29 2.65 -1.39
CA THR A 67 23.02 2.96 -2.04
C THR A 67 22.10 1.76 -1.90
N ILE A 68 20.92 1.99 -1.34
CA ILE A 68 19.90 0.98 -1.11
C ILE A 68 18.68 1.42 -1.89
N GLN A 69 18.12 0.54 -2.71
CA GLN A 69 16.95 0.88 -3.52
C GLN A 69 15.88 -0.20 -3.41
N ARG A 70 14.64 0.22 -3.12
CA ARG A 70 13.45 -0.62 -3.14
C ARG A 70 12.28 0.18 -3.67
N ASN A 71 11.61 -0.32 -4.71
CA ASN A 71 10.53 0.39 -5.40
C ASN A 71 10.98 1.81 -5.81
N SER A 72 10.27 2.85 -5.38
CA SER A 72 10.59 4.27 -5.57
C SER A 72 11.59 4.84 -4.55
N VAL A 73 11.91 4.11 -3.48
CA VAL A 73 12.75 4.62 -2.38
C VAL A 73 14.22 4.33 -2.65
N THR A 74 15.02 5.40 -2.68
CA THR A 74 16.49 5.37 -2.77
C THR A 74 17.10 5.94 -1.49
N VAL A 75 17.80 5.11 -0.74
CA VAL A 75 18.52 5.49 0.47
C VAL A 75 20.01 5.55 0.17
N ARG A 76 20.66 6.65 0.53
CA ARG A 76 22.12 6.82 0.43
C ARG A 76 22.67 7.08 1.83
N VAL A 77 23.56 6.21 2.30
CA VAL A 77 24.09 6.28 3.67
C VAL A 77 25.59 6.01 3.67
N LYS A 78 26.35 6.85 4.38
CA LYS A 78 27.78 6.67 4.58
C LYS A 78 28.05 5.85 5.85
N PRO A 79 29.11 5.03 5.89
CA PRO A 79 29.56 4.43 7.13
C PRO A 79 29.81 5.49 8.22
N ARG A 80 29.39 5.17 9.45
CA ARG A 80 29.50 6.01 10.67
C ARG A 80 28.71 7.31 10.63
N ALA A 81 27.91 7.56 9.59
CA ALA A 81 27.02 8.72 9.55
C ALA A 81 25.83 8.52 10.49
N THR A 82 25.43 9.59 11.18
CA THR A 82 24.21 9.67 12.00
C THR A 82 22.98 10.05 11.17
N THR A 83 23.16 10.26 9.85
CA THR A 83 22.09 10.62 8.92
C THR A 83 22.20 9.80 7.63
N ALA A 84 21.06 9.59 6.98
CA ALA A 84 20.94 9.01 5.64
C ALA A 84 20.13 9.95 4.75
N LEU A 85 20.34 9.88 3.44
CA LEU A 85 19.51 10.57 2.46
C LEU A 85 18.47 9.61 1.88
N VAL A 86 17.19 9.86 2.10
CA VAL A 86 16.07 9.08 1.56
C VAL A 86 15.37 9.92 0.50
N ASN A 87 15.42 9.51 -0.77
CA ASN A 87 14.90 10.28 -1.91
C ASN A 87 15.39 11.74 -1.93
N GLY A 88 16.63 11.96 -1.46
CA GLY A 88 17.25 13.29 -1.33
C GLY A 88 16.97 14.03 -0.01
N GLN A 89 16.03 13.57 0.82
CA GLN A 89 15.75 14.15 2.14
C GLN A 89 16.67 13.59 3.22
N SER A 90 17.17 14.44 4.12
CA SER A 90 18.03 14.02 5.23
C SER A 90 17.21 13.46 6.39
N VAL A 91 17.51 12.23 6.78
CA VAL A 91 16.84 11.48 7.85
C VAL A 91 17.85 11.12 8.93
N LYS A 92 17.54 11.43 10.19
CA LYS A 92 18.39 11.06 11.34
C LYS A 92 18.24 9.57 11.62
N LEU A 93 19.37 8.87 11.70
CA LEU A 93 19.41 7.47 12.07
C LEU A 93 19.46 7.35 13.60
N PRO A 94 18.68 6.43 14.21
CA PRO A 94 18.78 6.14 15.65
C PRO A 94 20.19 5.69 16.03
N VAL A 95 20.77 4.81 15.20
CA VAL A 95 22.12 4.27 15.34
C VAL A 95 22.87 4.46 14.03
N PRO A 96 24.11 4.98 14.06
CA PRO A 96 24.94 5.09 12.88
C PRO A 96 25.18 3.73 12.22
N LEU A 97 25.40 3.73 10.90
CA LEU A 97 25.87 2.54 10.21
C LEU A 97 27.27 2.17 10.71
N VAL A 98 27.48 0.95 11.20
CA VAL A 98 28.78 0.50 11.74
C VAL A 98 29.40 -0.53 10.82
N MET A 99 30.73 -0.49 10.65
CA MET A 99 31.47 -1.56 9.97
C MET A 99 32.02 -2.52 11.02
N LYS A 100 31.64 -3.80 10.96
CA LYS A 100 32.24 -4.86 11.77
C LYS A 100 32.87 -5.89 10.83
N ASN A 101 34.15 -6.19 11.01
CA ASN A 101 34.91 -7.15 10.19
C ASN A 101 34.76 -6.90 8.67
N GLY A 102 34.77 -5.63 8.25
CA GLY A 102 34.62 -5.24 6.84
C GLY A 102 33.19 -5.33 6.29
N GLN A 103 32.21 -5.73 7.09
CA GLN A 103 30.80 -5.78 6.69
C GLN A 103 29.99 -4.65 7.34
N PRO A 104 29.01 -4.06 6.61
CA PRO A 104 28.13 -3.05 7.15
C PRO A 104 27.04 -3.66 8.05
N TYR A 105 26.80 -3.03 9.20
CA TYR A 105 25.76 -3.36 10.16
C TYR A 105 24.90 -2.12 10.47
N VAL A 106 23.61 -2.34 10.68
CA VAL A 106 22.64 -1.31 11.07
C VAL A 106 21.78 -1.80 12.24
N SER A 107 21.03 -0.89 12.87
CA SER A 107 20.03 -1.30 13.86
C SER A 107 18.85 -2.03 13.19
N ASP A 108 18.15 -2.84 13.96
CA ASP A 108 16.83 -3.37 13.63
C ASP A 108 15.80 -2.28 13.30
N GLU A 109 15.89 -1.11 13.92
CA GLU A 109 15.03 0.05 13.62
C GLU A 109 15.35 0.76 12.30
N PHE A 110 16.47 0.43 11.64
CA PHE A 110 16.93 1.13 10.44
C PHE A 110 15.90 1.11 9.32
N ILE A 111 15.31 -0.06 9.04
CA ILE A 111 14.33 -0.24 7.96
C ILE A 111 13.10 0.64 8.18
N ASN A 112 12.53 0.58 9.39
CA ASN A 112 11.35 1.37 9.75
C ASN A 112 11.63 2.89 9.67
N THR A 113 12.87 3.30 9.93
CA THR A 113 13.29 4.70 9.85
C THR A 113 13.42 5.17 8.41
N VAL A 114 14.15 4.45 7.56
CA VAL A 114 14.51 4.94 6.21
C VAL A 114 13.48 4.59 5.14
N PHE A 115 12.62 3.60 5.38
CA PHE A 115 11.47 3.25 4.53
C PHE A 115 10.14 3.63 5.17
N ALA A 116 10.14 4.63 6.05
CA ALA A 116 8.91 5.14 6.65
C ALA A 116 7.95 5.64 5.56
N PRO A 117 6.63 5.38 5.67
CA PRO A 117 5.64 5.83 4.68
C PRO A 117 5.63 7.35 4.45
N SER A 118 6.04 8.14 5.44
CA SER A 118 6.10 9.60 5.33
C SER A 118 7.20 10.11 4.37
N LEU A 119 8.22 9.29 4.11
CA LEU A 119 9.35 9.63 3.25
C LEU A 119 9.12 9.22 1.78
N ASP A 120 8.27 8.21 1.56
CA ASP A 120 7.87 7.76 0.23
C ASP A 120 6.53 8.37 -0.15
N LYS A 121 6.57 9.40 -1.01
CA LYS A 121 5.36 10.07 -1.48
C LYS A 121 4.70 9.37 -2.66
N THR A 122 5.29 8.28 -3.18
CA THR A 122 4.77 7.57 -4.36
C THR A 122 3.45 6.87 -4.07
N PHE A 123 3.23 6.41 -2.83
CA PHE A 123 1.96 5.81 -2.41
C PHE A 123 1.25 6.76 -1.46
N GLN A 124 0.01 7.10 -1.78
CA GLN A 124 -0.86 7.90 -0.93
C GLN A 124 -2.09 7.05 -0.59
N ILE A 125 -2.51 7.12 0.67
CA ILE A 125 -3.74 6.46 1.10
C ILE A 125 -4.92 7.26 0.55
N GLU A 126 -5.81 6.59 -0.18
CA GLU A 126 -7.05 7.20 -0.63
C GLU A 126 -7.94 7.49 0.56
N ALA A 127 -8.18 8.78 0.85
CA ALA A 127 -9.09 9.18 1.93
C ALA A 127 -10.57 8.89 1.59
N VAL A 128 -10.92 8.99 0.30
CA VAL A 128 -12.24 8.63 -0.22
C VAL A 128 -12.02 7.61 -1.34
N PRO A 129 -12.48 6.37 -1.19
CA PRO A 129 -12.30 5.33 -2.21
C PRO A 129 -12.86 5.77 -3.56
N HIS A 130 -12.11 5.53 -4.64
CA HIS A 130 -12.60 5.83 -5.97
C HIS A 130 -13.75 4.87 -6.35
N PRO A 131 -14.84 5.35 -6.97
CA PRO A 131 -16.01 4.52 -7.29
C PRO A 131 -15.71 3.36 -8.25
N LEU A 132 -14.67 3.50 -9.08
CA LEU A 132 -14.17 2.45 -9.98
C LEU A 132 -13.07 1.56 -9.38
N ASN A 133 -12.81 1.65 -8.08
CA ASN A 133 -11.88 0.73 -7.43
C ASN A 133 -12.38 -0.71 -7.61
N PRO A 134 -11.48 -1.67 -7.88
CA PRO A 134 -11.87 -3.06 -8.04
C PRO A 134 -12.58 -3.59 -6.79
N LEU A 135 -13.26 -4.73 -6.92
CA LEU A 135 -13.79 -5.41 -5.75
C LEU A 135 -12.66 -5.79 -4.81
N SER A 136 -12.81 -5.46 -3.53
CA SER A 136 -11.93 -5.98 -2.49
C SER A 136 -12.16 -7.48 -2.31
N ALA A 137 -11.22 -8.16 -1.64
CA ALA A 137 -11.38 -9.57 -1.32
C ALA A 137 -12.65 -9.83 -0.50
N ASP A 138 -12.98 -8.94 0.45
CA ASP A 138 -14.17 -9.06 1.29
C ASP A 138 -15.46 -8.93 0.48
N GLU A 139 -15.48 -8.06 -0.53
CA GLU A 139 -16.64 -7.88 -1.41
C GLU A 139 -16.81 -9.03 -2.40
N ILE A 140 -15.72 -9.62 -2.88
CA ILE A 140 -15.75 -10.85 -3.67
C ILE A 140 -16.35 -11.97 -2.82
N ASN A 141 -15.90 -12.13 -1.57
CA ASN A 141 -16.45 -13.12 -0.65
C ASN A 141 -17.93 -12.83 -0.31
N ALA A 142 -18.29 -11.57 -0.06
CA ALA A 142 -19.67 -11.17 0.18
C ALA A 142 -20.58 -11.48 -1.02
N THR A 143 -20.07 -11.32 -2.25
CA THR A 143 -20.79 -11.74 -3.46
C THR A 143 -21.10 -13.24 -3.42
N LEU A 144 -20.11 -14.08 -3.07
CA LEU A 144 -20.31 -15.52 -2.93
C LEU A 144 -21.36 -15.86 -1.87
N ASP A 145 -21.31 -15.19 -0.72
CA ASP A 145 -22.24 -15.44 0.37
C ASP A 145 -23.68 -15.06 -0.01
N VAL A 146 -23.87 -13.90 -0.65
CA VAL A 146 -25.18 -13.49 -1.17
C VAL A 146 -25.70 -14.49 -2.21
N LEU A 147 -24.83 -14.96 -3.11
CA LEU A 147 -25.21 -15.93 -4.13
C LEU A 147 -25.64 -17.27 -3.51
N LYS A 148 -24.91 -17.79 -2.53
CA LYS A 148 -25.27 -19.00 -1.79
C LYS A 148 -26.59 -18.83 -1.03
N ALA A 149 -26.80 -17.66 -0.42
CA ALA A 149 -28.03 -17.35 0.32
C ALA A 149 -29.24 -17.09 -0.59
N SER A 150 -29.03 -16.76 -1.88
CA SER A 150 -30.10 -16.41 -2.82
C SER A 150 -31.06 -17.56 -3.17
N GLY A 151 -30.72 -18.80 -2.82
CA GLY A 151 -31.45 -20.00 -3.23
C GLY A 151 -31.26 -20.40 -4.70
N ARG A 152 -30.51 -19.62 -5.49
CA ARG A 152 -30.20 -19.91 -6.91
C ARG A 152 -28.88 -20.65 -7.12
N TRP A 153 -28.09 -20.77 -6.06
CA TRP A 153 -26.80 -21.46 -6.08
C TRP A 153 -26.96 -22.97 -6.22
N GLN A 154 -26.16 -23.58 -7.09
CA GLN A 154 -26.09 -25.03 -7.22
C GLN A 154 -24.65 -25.55 -7.05
N PRO A 155 -24.47 -26.74 -6.48
CA PRO A 155 -23.17 -27.41 -6.48
C PRO A 155 -22.67 -27.62 -7.91
N GLY A 156 -21.42 -27.24 -8.18
CA GLY A 156 -20.80 -27.41 -9.51
C GLY A 156 -20.71 -26.14 -10.35
N TYR A 157 -21.39 -25.06 -9.96
CA TYR A 157 -21.19 -23.74 -10.56
C TYR A 157 -19.74 -23.28 -10.44
N ARG A 158 -19.21 -22.70 -11.52
CA ARG A 158 -17.84 -22.16 -11.58
C ARG A 158 -17.89 -20.70 -12.01
N PHE A 159 -17.19 -19.83 -11.27
CA PHE A 159 -17.05 -18.43 -11.68
C PHE A 159 -16.03 -18.31 -12.80
N THR A 160 -16.40 -17.58 -13.85
CA THR A 160 -15.45 -17.11 -14.87
C THR A 160 -15.05 -15.66 -14.63
N ALA A 161 -15.93 -14.87 -14.01
CA ALA A 161 -15.66 -13.49 -13.65
C ALA A 161 -16.50 -13.08 -12.45
N ILE A 162 -15.90 -12.27 -11.57
CA ILE A 162 -16.58 -11.44 -10.59
C ILE A 162 -15.89 -10.08 -10.67
N THR A 163 -16.62 -9.05 -11.08
CA THR A 163 -16.09 -7.72 -11.35
C THR A 163 -16.98 -6.66 -10.74
N LEU A 164 -16.43 -5.47 -10.48
CA LEU A 164 -17.24 -4.32 -10.10
C LEU A 164 -18.26 -4.05 -11.23
N ALA A 165 -19.53 -3.98 -10.88
CA ALA A 165 -20.55 -3.44 -11.78
C ALA A 165 -20.34 -1.93 -11.88
N GLU A 166 -20.14 -1.42 -13.09
CA GLU A 166 -19.80 -0.01 -13.30
C GLU A 166 -20.92 0.91 -12.78
N PRO A 167 -20.62 1.84 -11.86
CA PRO A 167 -21.61 2.82 -11.41
C PRO A 167 -22.04 3.77 -12.54
N PRO A 168 -23.13 4.53 -12.39
CA PRO A 168 -23.59 5.47 -13.41
C PRO A 168 -22.48 6.45 -13.82
N LYS A 169 -22.17 6.47 -15.12
CA LYS A 169 -21.04 7.21 -15.69
C LYS A 169 -21.07 8.69 -15.31
N GLU A 170 -22.23 9.31 -15.31
CA GLU A 170 -22.42 10.72 -14.96
C GLU A 170 -22.02 11.00 -13.50
N GLN A 171 -22.31 10.09 -12.57
CA GLN A 171 -21.92 10.23 -11.16
C GLN A 171 -20.41 10.05 -10.98
N VAL A 172 -19.81 9.12 -11.71
CA VAL A 172 -18.35 8.90 -11.71
C VAL A 172 -17.63 10.16 -12.21
N TRP A 173 -18.13 10.81 -13.28
CA TRP A 173 -17.57 12.07 -13.76
C TRP A 173 -17.69 13.20 -12.73
N LYS A 174 -18.85 13.35 -12.08
CA LYS A 174 -19.02 14.34 -11.01
C LYS A 174 -18.02 14.12 -9.87
N PHE A 175 -17.83 12.87 -9.46
CA PHE A 175 -16.82 12.53 -8.45
C PHE A 175 -15.39 12.87 -8.91
N ALA A 176 -15.02 12.52 -10.14
CA ALA A 176 -13.71 12.79 -10.71
C ALA A 176 -13.43 14.30 -10.85
N LEU A 177 -14.48 15.11 -11.09
CA LEU A 177 -14.41 16.57 -11.15
C LEU A 177 -14.47 17.24 -9.76
N GLY A 178 -14.51 16.46 -8.67
CA GLY A 178 -14.37 16.95 -7.30
C GLY A 178 -15.68 17.09 -6.52
N GLU A 179 -16.83 16.70 -7.06
CA GLU A 179 -18.08 16.69 -6.31
C GLU A 179 -18.12 15.50 -5.33
N ARG A 180 -17.89 15.78 -4.04
CA ARG A 180 -17.76 14.76 -2.98
C ARG A 180 -19.09 14.26 -2.37
N GLY A 181 -20.24 14.77 -2.83
CA GLY A 181 -21.57 14.39 -2.33
C GLY A 181 -22.21 13.18 -3.01
N GLN A 182 -21.52 12.52 -3.94
CA GLN A 182 -22.04 11.36 -4.67
C GLN A 182 -22.04 10.12 -3.77
N THR A 183 -23.14 9.38 -3.76
CA THR A 183 -23.23 8.08 -3.06
C THR A 183 -23.30 6.98 -4.10
N PHE A 184 -22.39 6.01 -4.03
CA PHE A 184 -22.31 4.92 -5.00
C PHE A 184 -22.76 3.61 -4.35
N ALA A 185 -23.78 2.99 -4.91
CA ALA A 185 -24.10 1.60 -4.59
C ALA A 185 -23.00 0.69 -5.15
N ARG A 186 -22.35 -0.08 -4.27
CA ARG A 186 -21.35 -1.08 -4.66
C ARG A 186 -22.08 -2.33 -5.14
N CYS A 187 -22.00 -2.59 -6.44
CA CYS A 187 -22.58 -3.78 -7.05
C CYS A 187 -21.49 -4.63 -7.69
N ALA A 188 -21.66 -5.95 -7.70
CA ALA A 188 -20.75 -6.90 -8.33
C ALA A 188 -21.46 -7.62 -9.47
N ASP A 189 -20.92 -7.51 -10.68
CA ASP A 189 -21.32 -8.35 -11.80
C ASP A 189 -20.60 -9.70 -11.70
N PHE A 190 -21.33 -10.78 -11.91
CA PHE A 190 -20.77 -12.12 -11.91
C PHE A 190 -21.12 -12.85 -13.22
N THR A 191 -20.24 -13.75 -13.59
CA THR A 191 -20.46 -14.71 -14.65
C THR A 191 -20.15 -16.11 -14.14
N LEU A 192 -21.15 -16.96 -14.23
CA LEU A 192 -21.14 -18.35 -13.78
C LEU A 192 -21.24 -19.28 -14.99
N LEU A 193 -20.59 -20.42 -14.86
CA LEU A 193 -20.76 -21.56 -15.75
C LEU A 193 -21.50 -22.68 -15.01
N ASP A 194 -22.57 -23.14 -15.65
CA ASP A 194 -23.29 -24.35 -15.30
C ASP A 194 -23.16 -25.34 -16.47
N GLY A 195 -22.18 -26.24 -16.38
CA GLY A 195 -21.77 -27.07 -17.51
C GLY A 195 -21.38 -26.22 -18.73
N SER A 196 -22.23 -26.24 -19.76
CA SER A 196 -22.07 -25.41 -20.97
C SER A 196 -22.90 -24.12 -20.96
N GLN A 197 -23.76 -23.89 -19.96
CA GLN A 197 -24.57 -22.69 -19.88
C GLN A 197 -23.80 -21.56 -19.18
N VAL A 198 -23.94 -20.34 -19.70
CA VAL A 198 -23.39 -19.13 -19.07
C VAL A 198 -24.53 -18.40 -18.40
N ILE A 199 -24.36 -18.09 -17.12
CA ILE A 199 -25.30 -17.33 -16.31
C ILE A 199 -24.60 -16.02 -15.94
N GLU A 200 -25.23 -14.90 -16.25
CA GLU A 200 -24.77 -13.57 -15.86
C GLU A 200 -25.73 -12.95 -14.87
N GLY A 201 -25.21 -12.16 -13.95
CA GLY A 201 -26.05 -11.41 -13.03
C GLY A 201 -25.27 -10.37 -12.26
N THR A 202 -26.01 -9.70 -11.38
CA THR A 202 -25.51 -8.58 -10.60
C THR A 202 -25.98 -8.76 -9.15
N VAL A 203 -25.08 -8.55 -8.22
CA VAL A 203 -25.33 -8.52 -6.77
C VAL A 203 -25.16 -7.10 -6.28
N ASP A 204 -26.11 -6.60 -5.50
CA ASP A 204 -25.94 -5.38 -4.72
C ASP A 204 -25.33 -5.75 -3.37
N LEU A 205 -24.13 -5.25 -3.09
CA LEU A 205 -23.37 -5.57 -1.87
C LEU A 205 -23.87 -4.80 -0.65
N GLY A 206 -24.49 -3.64 -0.85
CA GLY A 206 -25.11 -2.85 0.22
C GLY A 206 -26.41 -3.47 0.70
N GLN A 207 -27.26 -3.89 -0.25
CA GLN A 207 -28.53 -4.55 0.04
C GLN A 207 -28.40 -6.06 0.31
N ARG A 208 -27.22 -6.64 0.01
CA ARG A 208 -26.96 -8.09 0.10
C ARG A 208 -27.98 -8.92 -0.66
N SER A 209 -28.26 -8.53 -1.91
CA SER A 209 -29.30 -9.16 -2.72
C SER A 209 -28.87 -9.32 -4.19
N VAL A 210 -29.46 -10.31 -4.87
CA VAL A 210 -29.24 -10.52 -6.31
C VAL A 210 -30.23 -9.67 -7.09
N THR A 211 -29.76 -8.63 -7.76
CA THR A 211 -30.61 -7.69 -8.52
C THR A 211 -30.85 -8.14 -9.96
N ARG A 212 -29.91 -8.90 -10.54
CA ARG A 212 -30.04 -9.46 -11.89
C ARG A 212 -29.55 -10.90 -11.93
N TRP A 213 -30.26 -11.74 -12.67
CA TRP A 213 -29.87 -13.12 -12.96
C TRP A 213 -30.47 -13.53 -14.30
N GLY A 214 -29.62 -13.82 -15.28
CA GLY A 214 -30.05 -14.18 -16.63
C GLY A 214 -29.12 -15.20 -17.24
N THR A 215 -29.69 -16.24 -17.84
CA THR A 215 -28.93 -17.20 -18.64
C THR A 215 -28.71 -16.60 -20.02
N LEU A 216 -27.45 -16.51 -20.44
CA LEU A 216 -27.13 -16.05 -21.78
C LEU A 216 -27.54 -17.12 -22.80
N GLN A 217 -28.51 -16.79 -23.63
CA GLN A 217 -28.72 -17.50 -24.88
C GLN A 217 -27.76 -16.94 -25.93
N ILE A 218 -26.86 -17.79 -26.42
CA ILE A 218 -25.97 -17.42 -27.51
C ILE A 218 -26.78 -17.38 -28.80
N SER A 219 -27.23 -16.19 -29.17
CA SER A 219 -27.72 -15.92 -30.52
C SER A 219 -26.52 -15.75 -31.46
N HIS A 220 -26.59 -16.31 -32.66
CA HIS A 220 -25.55 -16.25 -33.70
C HIS A 220 -25.40 -14.84 -34.33
N GLN A 221 -25.43 -13.78 -33.53
CA GLN A 221 -25.21 -12.41 -33.99
C GLN A 221 -23.70 -12.15 -34.15
N PRO A 222 -23.26 -11.42 -35.20
CA PRO A 222 -21.88 -10.97 -35.30
C PRO A 222 -21.51 -10.11 -34.09
N VAL A 223 -20.41 -10.47 -33.44
CA VAL A 223 -19.85 -9.72 -32.30
C VAL A 223 -19.48 -8.31 -32.75
N LYS A 224 -20.15 -7.29 -32.19
CA LYS A 224 -19.90 -5.87 -32.49
C LYS A 224 -18.88 -5.21 -31.55
N HIS A 225 -18.66 -5.79 -30.36
CA HIS A 225 -17.77 -5.23 -29.33
C HIS A 225 -16.78 -6.29 -28.81
N PRO A 226 -15.54 -5.90 -28.46
CA PRO A 226 -14.50 -6.85 -28.00
C PRO A 226 -14.87 -7.61 -26.72
N GLU A 227 -15.73 -7.03 -25.86
CA GLU A 227 -16.26 -7.72 -24.67
C GLU A 227 -17.15 -8.92 -25.01
N THR A 228 -17.85 -8.90 -26.14
CA THR A 228 -18.70 -10.02 -26.58
C THR A 228 -17.84 -11.12 -27.21
N ALA A 229 -16.64 -10.77 -27.70
CA ALA A 229 -15.69 -11.71 -28.29
C ALA A 229 -15.07 -12.61 -27.22
N SER A 230 -14.65 -12.04 -26.08
CA SER A 230 -14.11 -12.82 -24.95
C SER A 230 -15.18 -13.76 -24.37
N LYS A 231 -16.43 -13.30 -24.24
CA LYS A 231 -17.56 -14.13 -23.77
C LYS A 231 -17.89 -15.29 -24.72
N THR A 232 -17.86 -15.06 -26.03
CA THR A 232 -18.05 -16.12 -27.05
C THR A 232 -16.91 -17.13 -27.02
N LEU A 233 -15.67 -16.69 -26.79
CA LEU A 233 -14.49 -17.55 -26.69
C LEU A 233 -14.52 -18.45 -25.45
N ILE A 234 -14.96 -17.94 -24.29
CA ILE A 234 -15.12 -18.75 -23.07
C ILE A 234 -16.12 -19.88 -23.33
N TYR A 235 -17.26 -19.57 -23.96
CA TYR A 235 -18.24 -20.59 -24.32
C TYR A 235 -17.70 -21.61 -25.33
N ALA A 236 -17.03 -21.14 -26.39
CA ALA A 236 -16.47 -22.00 -27.43
C ALA A 236 -15.35 -22.92 -26.87
N ALA A 237 -14.48 -22.39 -26.01
CA ALA A 237 -13.43 -23.17 -25.35
C ALA A 237 -14.03 -24.24 -24.42
N ASN A 238 -15.09 -23.89 -23.69
CA ASN A 238 -15.73 -24.82 -22.75
C ASN A 238 -16.50 -25.94 -23.47
N GLN A 239 -17.13 -25.66 -24.62
CA GLN A 239 -17.72 -26.70 -25.49
C GLN A 239 -16.69 -27.70 -26.04
N VAL A 240 -15.46 -27.24 -26.31
CA VAL A 240 -14.38 -28.09 -26.82
C VAL A 240 -13.76 -28.93 -25.69
N CYS A 241 -13.56 -28.36 -24.50
CA CYS A 241 -13.05 -29.08 -23.33
C CYS A 241 -14.05 -30.08 -22.74
N GLY A 242 -15.36 -29.81 -22.79
CA GLY A 242 -16.39 -30.73 -22.29
C GLY A 242 -16.57 -32.02 -23.09
N ARG A 243 -16.01 -32.12 -24.31
CA ARG A 243 -16.20 -33.28 -25.20
C ARG A 243 -15.07 -34.30 -25.22
N ARG A 244 -13.89 -34.03 -24.67
CA ARG A 244 -12.77 -34.97 -24.76
C ARG A 244 -11.96 -35.01 -23.46
N GLY A 245 -11.89 -36.21 -22.87
CA GLY A 245 -11.00 -36.54 -21.77
C GLY A 245 -9.54 -36.27 -22.10
N ALA A 246 -8.73 -36.18 -21.03
CA ALA A 246 -7.36 -35.68 -21.02
C ALA A 246 -6.47 -36.14 -22.19
N GLY A 247 -5.81 -35.18 -22.84
CA GLY A 247 -4.80 -35.40 -23.87
C GLY A 247 -4.38 -34.10 -24.56
N TRP A 248 -3.18 -34.09 -25.16
CA TRP A 248 -2.65 -32.95 -25.92
C TRP A 248 -3.57 -32.57 -27.09
N ILE A 249 -3.93 -31.29 -27.22
CA ILE A 249 -4.76 -30.79 -28.32
C ILE A 249 -3.93 -29.79 -29.15
N ASP A 250 -3.67 -30.14 -30.42
CA ASP A 250 -3.25 -29.16 -31.44
C ASP A 250 -4.50 -28.36 -31.85
N PHE A 251 -4.55 -27.08 -31.48
CA PHE A 251 -5.70 -26.23 -31.77
C PHE A 251 -5.54 -25.62 -33.17
N ARG A 252 -6.49 -25.89 -34.07
CA ARG A 252 -6.60 -25.25 -35.38
C ARG A 252 -7.82 -24.33 -35.39
N LEU A 253 -7.65 -23.10 -34.92
CA LEU A 253 -8.68 -22.06 -35.07
C LEU A 253 -8.63 -21.53 -36.50
N ARG A 254 -9.66 -21.80 -37.29
CA ARG A 254 -9.90 -21.09 -38.55
C ARG A 254 -10.71 -19.85 -38.19
N CYS A 255 -10.05 -18.69 -38.13
CA CYS A 255 -10.72 -17.41 -37.98
C CYS A 255 -11.65 -17.20 -39.19
N LEU A 256 -12.96 -17.17 -38.96
CA LEU A 256 -13.93 -16.75 -39.97
C LEU A 256 -13.70 -15.26 -40.23
N GLY A 257 -13.07 -14.93 -41.38
CA GLY A 257 -12.83 -13.55 -41.81
C GLY A 257 -11.52 -13.29 -42.57
N ALA A 258 -10.57 -14.23 -42.62
CA ALA A 258 -9.34 -14.07 -43.40
C ALA A 258 -8.99 -15.37 -44.16
N PRO A 259 -8.94 -15.37 -45.50
CA PRO A 259 -8.55 -16.54 -46.27
C PRO A 259 -7.04 -16.71 -46.20
N SER A 260 -6.51 -17.32 -45.12
CA SER A 260 -5.27 -18.16 -45.10
C SER A 260 -4.47 -18.21 -43.79
N ARG A 261 -4.80 -17.46 -42.72
CA ARG A 261 -4.01 -17.57 -41.47
C ARG A 261 -4.60 -18.57 -40.48
N VAL A 262 -3.86 -19.66 -40.28
CA VAL A 262 -4.08 -20.65 -39.21
C VAL A 262 -3.20 -20.25 -38.03
N ALA A 263 -3.81 -19.93 -36.88
CA ALA A 263 -3.08 -19.84 -35.63
C ALA A 263 -3.02 -21.25 -35.01
N ARG A 264 -1.81 -21.76 -34.78
CA ARG A 264 -1.54 -23.00 -34.02
C ARG A 264 -1.10 -22.61 -32.62
N GLY A 265 -1.78 -23.13 -31.61
CA GLY A 265 -1.39 -23.03 -30.21
C GLY A 265 -1.45 -24.41 -29.57
N LEU A 266 -0.40 -24.74 -28.80
CA LEU A 266 -0.31 -25.94 -27.97
C LEU A 266 -0.52 -25.54 -26.51
N SER A 267 -1.50 -26.15 -25.87
CA SER A 267 -1.78 -25.95 -24.44
C SER A 267 -1.74 -27.31 -23.73
N PHE A 268 -0.92 -27.43 -22.67
CA PHE A 268 -0.89 -28.60 -21.80
C PHE A 268 -1.57 -28.26 -20.47
N PHE A 269 -2.56 -29.06 -20.07
CA PHE A 269 -3.18 -28.96 -18.74
C PHE A 269 -2.76 -30.17 -17.92
N SER A 270 -1.99 -29.93 -16.85
CA SER A 270 -1.70 -30.95 -15.84
C SER A 270 -2.78 -30.93 -14.75
N PRO A 271 -3.30 -32.07 -14.29
CA PRO A 271 -4.16 -32.11 -13.12
C PRO A 271 -3.34 -31.82 -11.87
N ILE A 272 -3.78 -30.84 -11.07
CA ILE A 272 -3.36 -30.71 -9.68
C ILE A 272 -4.42 -31.48 -8.87
N TYR A 273 -3.98 -32.54 -8.20
CA TYR A 273 -4.75 -33.25 -7.16
C TYR A 273 -4.88 -32.37 -5.92
#